data_AF-A0A0C2BS11-F1
#
_entry.id   AF-A0A0C2BS11-F1
#
_cell.length_a   1.000
_cell.length_b   1.000
_cell.length_c   1.000
_cell.angle_alpha   90.00
_cell.angle_beta   90.00
_cell.angle_gamma   90.00
#
_symmetry.space_group_name_H-M   'P 1'
#
loop_
_entity.id
_entity.type
_entity.pdbx_description
1 polymer ?
#
loop_
_entity_poly.entity_id
_entity_poly.type
_entity_poly.pdbx_seq_one_letter_code
_entity_poly.pdbx_strand_id
1 'polypeptide(L)'
;MADLAQIAELHLEQYEALFREANPGNLLAVAAIDAAAFLKRSNLNMQQLGQIWELSDYQRKGALDKKGFFIAFKLVAAAQQ
;
A
#
# COMPACT_ATOMS: atom_id res chain seq x y z
N MET A 1 -3.05 -24.86 -18.49
CA MET A 1 -1.96 -23.95 -18.08
C MET A 1 -2.60 -22.96 -17.13
N ALA A 2 -2.36 -23.12 -15.82
CA ALA A 2 -3.05 -22.34 -14.80
C ALA A 2 -2.63 -20.89 -14.93
N ASP A 3 -3.62 -20.04 -15.14
CA ASP A 3 -3.48 -18.64 -15.50
C ASP A 3 -2.90 -17.88 -14.29
N LEU A 4 -1.68 -17.38 -14.43
CA LEU A 4 -1.06 -16.51 -13.42
C LEU A 4 -1.91 -15.24 -13.20
N ALA A 5 -2.79 -14.87 -14.15
CA ALA A 5 -3.75 -13.79 -13.96
C ALA A 5 -4.83 -14.16 -12.93
N GLN A 6 -5.30 -15.42 -12.86
CA GLN A 6 -6.29 -15.83 -11.85
C GLN A 6 -5.78 -15.73 -10.41
N ILE A 7 -4.48 -15.98 -10.19
CA ILE A 7 -3.87 -15.88 -8.85
C ILE A 7 -3.64 -14.40 -8.50
N ALA A 8 -3.34 -13.56 -9.49
CA ALA A 8 -3.27 -12.11 -9.30
C ALA A 8 -4.66 -11.49 -9.09
N GLU A 9 -5.69 -11.96 -9.80
CA GLU A 9 -7.09 -11.49 -9.72
C GLU A 9 -7.71 -11.75 -8.35
N LEU A 10 -7.44 -12.91 -7.74
CA LEU A 10 -8.01 -13.28 -6.44
C LEU A 10 -7.58 -12.35 -5.29
N HIS A 11 -6.40 -11.75 -5.41
CA HIS A 11 -5.90 -10.77 -4.44
C HIS A 11 -6.09 -9.33 -4.89
N LEU A 12 -6.39 -9.10 -6.17
CA LEU A 12 -6.59 -7.76 -6.73
C LEU A 12 -7.83 -7.11 -6.14
N GLU A 13 -8.93 -7.85 -5.97
CA GLU A 13 -10.18 -7.32 -5.42
C GLU A 13 -10.02 -6.86 -3.97
N GLN A 14 -9.38 -7.67 -3.12
CA GLN A 14 -9.06 -7.29 -1.74
C GLN A 14 -8.12 -6.09 -1.71
N TYR A 15 -7.13 -6.09 -2.60
CA TYR A 15 -6.18 -5.00 -2.72
C TYR A 15 -6.87 -3.70 -3.20
N GLU A 16 -7.82 -3.79 -4.13
CA GLU A 16 -8.58 -2.64 -4.60
C GLU A 16 -9.52 -2.10 -3.53
N ALA A 17 -10.15 -2.98 -2.74
CA ALA A 17 -10.95 -2.59 -1.58
C ALA A 17 -10.09 -1.84 -0.54
N LEU A 18 -8.91 -2.37 -0.21
CA LEU A 18 -7.95 -1.73 0.72
C LEU A 18 -7.40 -0.41 0.18
N PHE A 19 -7.03 -0.39 -1.11
CA PHE A 19 -6.56 0.81 -1.78
C PHE A 19 -7.64 1.90 -1.76
N ARG A 20 -8.89 1.51 -2.00
CA ARG A 20 -10.05 2.43 -1.99
C ARG A 20 -10.39 2.88 -0.57
N GLU A 21 -10.21 2.03 0.44
CA GLU A 21 -10.35 2.43 1.85
C GLU A 21 -9.26 3.42 2.28
N ALA A 22 -8.01 3.20 1.82
CA ALA A 22 -6.91 4.13 2.04
C ALA A 22 -6.96 5.39 1.15
N ASN A 23 -7.83 5.39 0.15
CA ASN A 23 -7.97 6.45 -0.85
C ASN A 23 -9.43 6.90 -0.96
N PRO A 24 -9.93 7.65 0.05
CA PRO A 24 -11.30 8.15 0.02
C PRO A 24 -11.57 9.09 -1.18
N GLY A 25 -10.53 9.68 -1.76
CA GLY A 25 -10.62 10.52 -2.96
C GLY A 25 -10.74 9.75 -4.27
N ASN A 26 -10.63 8.41 -4.25
CA ASN A 26 -10.62 7.55 -5.44
C ASN A 26 -9.62 8.05 -6.52
N LEU A 27 -8.49 8.59 -6.06
CA LEU A 27 -7.43 9.14 -6.89
C LEU A 27 -6.60 8.03 -7.54
N LEU A 28 -5.84 8.36 -8.58
CA LEU A 28 -4.94 7.38 -9.22
C LEU A 28 -3.80 6.91 -8.28
N ALA A 29 -3.46 7.73 -7.29
CA ALA A 29 -2.40 7.51 -6.31
C ALA A 29 -2.84 8.00 -4.93
N VAL A 30 -2.35 7.35 -3.89
CA VAL A 30 -2.59 7.71 -2.48
C VAL A 30 -1.54 8.72 -2.05
N ALA A 31 -1.95 9.86 -1.50
CA ALA A 31 -1.01 10.84 -0.98
C ALA A 31 -0.22 10.27 0.21
N ALA A 32 0.99 10.79 0.44
CA ALA A 32 1.82 10.35 1.55
C ALA A 32 1.12 10.41 2.91
N ILE A 33 0.32 11.46 3.12
CA ILE A 33 -0.42 11.67 4.36
C ILE A 33 -1.51 10.60 4.55
N ASP A 34 -2.30 10.32 3.51
CA ASP A 34 -3.35 9.29 3.58
C ASP A 34 -2.77 7.89 3.74
N ALA A 35 -1.69 7.57 3.01
CA ALA A 35 -0.98 6.32 3.18
C ALA A 35 -0.43 6.22 4.61
N ALA A 36 0.30 7.21 5.11
CA ALA A 36 0.82 7.20 6.47
C ALA A 36 -0.29 7.09 7.53
N ALA A 37 -1.45 7.73 7.32
CA ALA A 37 -2.60 7.61 8.21
C ALA A 37 -3.17 6.19 8.20
N PHE A 38 -3.29 5.57 7.03
CA PHE A 38 -3.72 4.18 6.88
C PHE A 38 -2.75 3.21 7.55
N LEU A 39 -1.45 3.39 7.31
CA LEU A 39 -0.37 2.60 7.91
C LEU A 39 -0.32 2.78 9.44
N LYS A 40 -0.62 3.98 9.95
CA LYS A 40 -0.74 4.22 11.41
C LYS A 40 -1.88 3.41 12.05
N ARG A 41 -2.96 3.09 11.33
CA ARG A 41 -4.03 2.21 11.85
C ARG A 41 -3.51 0.79 12.14
N SER A 42 -2.40 0.40 11.51
CA SER A 42 -1.73 -0.89 11.72
C SER A 42 -0.88 -0.95 12.99
N ASN A 43 -0.88 0.11 13.82
CA ASN A 43 -0.17 0.21 15.09
C ASN A 43 1.36 0.04 14.98
N LEU A 44 1.91 0.33 13.79
CA LEU A 44 3.35 0.26 13.51
C LEU A 44 4.10 1.46 14.09
N ASN A 45 5.36 1.23 14.43
CA ASN A 45 6.23 2.29 14.95
C ASN A 45 6.57 3.31 13.86
N MET A 46 6.78 4.56 14.26
CA MET A 46 7.10 5.65 13.34
C MET A 46 8.39 5.41 12.53
N GLN A 47 9.34 4.66 13.10
CA GLN A 47 10.54 4.18 12.41
C GLN A 47 10.21 3.18 11.28
N GLN A 48 9.34 2.20 11.55
CA GLN A 48 8.90 1.23 10.56
C GLN A 48 8.11 1.92 9.44
N LEU A 49 7.24 2.87 9.78
CA LEU A 49 6.50 3.67 8.80
C LEU A 49 7.44 4.44 7.86
N GLY A 50 8.51 5.03 8.40
CA GLY A 50 9.55 5.69 7.60
C GLY A 50 10.25 4.73 6.64
N GLN A 51 10.66 3.56 7.11
CA GLN A 51 11.30 2.55 6.27
C GLN A 51 10.36 2.01 5.18
N ILE A 52 9.11 1.72 5.53
CA ILE A 52 8.08 1.29 4.59
C ILE A 52 7.90 2.37 3.53
N TRP A 53 7.78 3.63 3.95
CA TRP A 53 7.63 4.77 3.04
C TRP A 53 8.81 4.89 2.07
N GLU A 54 10.05 4.85 2.55
CA GLU A 54 11.25 4.94 1.70
C GLU A 54 11.33 3.79 0.68
N LEU A 55 10.94 2.58 1.07
CA LEU A 55 10.90 1.43 0.18
C LEU A 55 9.76 1.52 -0.86
N SER A 56 8.68 2.21 -0.52
CA SER A 56 7.47 2.30 -1.34
C SER A 56 7.52 3.49 -2.32
N ASP A 57 8.08 4.63 -1.89
CA ASP A 57 8.21 5.86 -2.65
C ASP A 57 9.65 6.04 -3.18
N TYR A 58 10.11 5.09 -4.00
CA TYR A 58 11.46 5.13 -4.60
C TYR A 58 11.68 6.38 -5.49
N GLN A 59 10.61 7.00 -5.99
CA GLN A 59 10.67 8.20 -6.81
C GLN A 59 10.57 9.50 -6.01
N ARG A 60 10.42 9.44 -4.67
CA ARG A 60 10.19 10.60 -3.81
C ARG A 60 9.09 11.51 -4.34
N LYS A 61 8.03 10.91 -4.89
CA LYS A 61 6.90 11.64 -5.47
C LYS A 61 6.02 12.27 -4.39
N GLY A 62 6.11 11.80 -3.14
CA GLY A 62 5.19 12.21 -2.07
C GLY A 62 3.79 11.61 -2.23
N ALA A 63 3.64 10.61 -3.10
CA ALA A 63 2.41 9.87 -3.34
C ALA A 63 2.74 8.45 -3.81
N LEU A 64 1.92 7.49 -3.39
CA LEU A 64 2.01 6.09 -3.76
C LEU A 64 0.99 5.77 -4.85
N ASP A 65 1.47 5.59 -6.08
CA ASP A 65 0.70 4.98 -7.16
C ASP A 65 0.23 3.55 -6.75
N LYS A 66 -0.74 2.96 -7.48
CA LYS A 66 -1.21 1.56 -7.24
C LYS A 66 -0.06 0.55 -7.00
N LYS A 67 1.09 0.69 -7.68
CA LYS A 67 2.25 -0.19 -7.42
C LYS A 67 2.96 0.13 -6.10
N GLY A 68 3.19 1.40 -5.80
CA GLY A 68 3.86 1.83 -4.57
C GLY A 68 3.03 1.49 -3.34
N PHE A 69 1.71 1.64 -3.42
CA PHE A 69 0.82 1.25 -2.33
C PHE A 69 0.85 -0.27 -2.10
N PHE A 70 1.06 -1.08 -3.14
CA PHE A 70 1.11 -2.54 -3.03
C PHE A 70 2.36 -2.97 -2.27
N ILE A 71 3.48 -2.33 -2.58
CA ILE A 71 4.74 -2.51 -1.88
C ILE A 71 4.58 -2.08 -0.42
N ALA A 72 4.02 -0.90 -0.16
CA ALA A 72 3.78 -0.39 1.20
C ALA A 72 2.93 -1.37 2.01
N PHE A 73 1.81 -1.83 1.45
CA PHE A 73 0.91 -2.76 2.10
C PHE A 73 1.58 -4.09 2.42
N LYS A 74 2.33 -4.66 1.46
CA LYS A 74 3.08 -5.89 1.71
C LYS A 74 4.13 -5.73 2.81
N LEU A 75 4.81 -4.59 2.87
CA LEU A 75 5.80 -4.32 3.89
C LEU A 75 5.16 -4.14 5.27
N VAL A 76 3.98 -3.54 5.35
CA VAL A 76 3.19 -3.45 6.59
C VAL A 76 2.80 -4.82 7.08
N ALA A 77 2.23 -5.64 6.20
CA ALA A 77 1.82 -6.99 6.54
C ALA A 77 3.03 -7.81 7.03
N ALA A 78 4.20 -7.64 6.39
CA ALA A 78 5.44 -8.26 6.83
C ALA A 78 5.95 -7.69 8.18
N ALA A 79 5.75 -6.41 8.45
CA ALA A 79 6.15 -5.76 9.70
C ALA A 79 5.19 -6.03 10.88
N GLN A 80 3.98 -6.51 10.58
CA GLN A 80 2.97 -6.93 11.57
C GLN A 80 3.10 -8.39 12.00
N GLN A 81 3.85 -9.21 11.24
CA GLN A 81 4.18 -10.59 11.62
C GLN A 81 5.20 -10.62 12.75
#